data_AF-A0A8D8F1X0-F1
#
_entry.id   AF-A0A8D8F1X0-F1
#
_cell.length_a   1.000
_cell.length_b   1.000
_cell.length_c   1.000
_cell.angle_alpha   90.00
_cell.angle_beta   90.00
_cell.angle_gamma   90.00
#
_symmetry.space_group_name_H-M   'P 1'
#
loop_
_entity.id
_entity.type
_entity.pdbx_description
1 polymer ?
#
loop_
_entity_poly.entity_id
_entity_poly.type
_entity_poly.pdbx_seq_one_letter_code
_entity_poly.pdbx_strand_id
1 'polypeptide(L)'
;MALIGGGFTPNKLFNDPELSDVAIVLDNDEGDATSTETKTFYGHRVILATMSDYFRSMLFGSFVEATKKEIRLPGVPYSTFMKVMEFVYLGKTFPSSGTLEEVVEFYSLVRMLLMDSKMNSWPDGPTV
;
A
#
# COMPACT_ATOMS: atom_id res chain seq x y z
N MET A 1 -18.21 -10.48 -34.33
CA MET A 1 -17.92 -10.47 -32.88
C MET A 1 -16.74 -9.55 -32.65
N ALA A 2 -16.99 -8.33 -32.17
CA ALA A 2 -15.92 -7.43 -31.78
C ALA A 2 -15.49 -7.81 -30.36
N LEU A 3 -14.27 -8.35 -30.22
CA LEU A 3 -13.59 -8.35 -28.94
C LEU A 3 -13.27 -6.87 -28.64
N ILE A 4 -14.17 -6.24 -27.89
CA ILE A 4 -13.88 -4.96 -27.25
C ILE A 4 -12.76 -5.21 -26.24
N GLY A 5 -11.52 -5.09 -26.72
CA GLY A 5 -10.34 -5.07 -25.87
C GLY A 5 -10.47 -3.88 -24.93
N GLY A 6 -10.92 -4.15 -23.71
CA GLY A 6 -10.77 -3.20 -22.61
C GLY A 6 -9.27 -2.93 -22.48
N GLY A 7 -8.84 -1.76 -22.94
CA GLY A 7 -7.45 -1.34 -22.85
C GLY A 7 -6.95 -1.46 -21.41
N PHE A 8 -5.71 -1.91 -21.24
CA PHE A 8 -5.04 -1.92 -19.96
C PHE A 8 -4.89 -0.47 -19.48
N THR A 9 -5.70 -0.06 -18.50
CA THR A 9 -5.46 1.17 -17.76
C THR A 9 -4.61 0.81 -16.54
N PRO A 10 -3.43 1.44 -16.35
CA PRO A 10 -2.54 1.10 -15.24
C PRO A 10 -3.19 1.29 -13.86
N ASN A 11 -4.16 2.20 -13.74
CA ASN A 11 -4.95 2.40 -12.51
C ASN A 11 -5.87 1.23 -12.17
N LYS A 12 -6.11 0.27 -13.08
CA LYS A 12 -7.04 -0.83 -12.85
C LYS A 12 -6.58 -1.81 -11.77
N LEU A 13 -5.27 -1.83 -11.45
CA LEU A 13 -4.73 -2.71 -10.41
C LEU A 13 -4.79 -2.10 -8.99
N PHE A 14 -5.04 -0.79 -8.88
CA PHE A 14 -4.95 -0.10 -7.61
C PHE A 14 -6.26 -0.23 -6.82
N ASN A 15 -6.19 -0.85 -5.63
CA ASN A 15 -7.33 -1.03 -4.72
C ASN A 15 -8.55 -1.72 -5.37
N ASP A 16 -8.30 -2.67 -6.26
CA ASP A 16 -9.35 -3.38 -7.01
C ASP A 16 -9.67 -4.74 -6.36
N PRO A 17 -10.92 -4.98 -5.92
CA PRO A 17 -11.27 -6.23 -5.25
C PRO A 17 -11.34 -7.45 -6.19
N GLU A 18 -11.55 -7.26 -7.50
CA GLU A 18 -11.68 -8.38 -8.45
C GLU A 18 -10.34 -9.05 -8.75
N LEU A 19 -9.27 -8.24 -8.84
CA LEU A 19 -7.94 -8.70 -9.21
C LEU A 19 -7.01 -8.92 -8.00
N SER A 20 -7.42 -8.48 -6.81
CA SER A 20 -6.67 -8.68 -5.58
C SER A 20 -6.63 -10.13 -5.10
N ASP A 21 -5.49 -10.53 -4.53
CA ASP A 21 -5.28 -11.82 -3.87
C ASP A 21 -5.04 -11.69 -2.36
N VAL A 22 -5.05 -10.44 -1.85
CA VAL A 22 -4.98 -10.12 -0.42
C VAL A 22 -5.74 -8.84 -0.08
N ALA A 23 -6.42 -8.85 1.06
CA ALA A 23 -7.06 -7.70 1.68
C ALA A 23 -6.28 -7.27 2.92
N ILE A 24 -5.95 -5.98 3.02
CA ILE A 24 -5.27 -5.39 4.18
C ILE A 24 -6.27 -4.52 4.93
N VAL A 25 -6.61 -4.92 6.15
CA VAL A 25 -7.49 -4.19 7.05
C VAL A 25 -6.65 -3.21 7.87
N LEU A 26 -7.07 -1.96 7.89
CA LEU A 26 -6.38 -0.80 8.45
C LEU A 26 -7.35 -0.02 9.34
N ASP A 27 -6.81 0.85 10.20
CA ASP A 27 -7.63 1.69 11.06
C ASP A 27 -8.20 2.86 10.25
N ASN A 28 -9.49 3.15 10.42
CA ASN A 28 -10.11 4.29 9.76
C ASN A 28 -9.75 5.58 10.52
N ASP A 29 -8.95 6.44 9.88
CA ASP A 29 -8.60 7.76 10.40
C ASP A 29 -9.49 8.88 9.85
N GLU A 30 -10.38 8.58 8.89
CA GLU A 30 -11.39 9.51 8.41
C GLU A 30 -12.65 9.38 9.30
N GLY A 31 -12.72 10.14 10.39
CA GLY A 31 -13.87 10.17 11.29
C GLY A 31 -13.58 10.76 12.67
N ASP A 32 -14.58 10.73 13.57
CA ASP A 32 -14.38 11.06 14.99
C ASP A 32 -13.48 10.00 15.65
N ALA A 33 -12.57 10.43 16.54
CA ALA A 33 -11.54 9.60 17.18
C ALA A 33 -12.11 8.50 18.11
N THR A 34 -13.44 8.35 18.17
CA THR A 34 -14.17 7.36 18.96
C THR A 34 -14.67 6.16 18.14
N SER A 35 -14.58 6.21 16.81
CA SER A 35 -15.04 5.12 15.95
C SER A 35 -13.95 4.05 15.77
N THR A 36 -14.19 2.84 16.27
CA THR A 36 -13.33 1.64 16.05
C THR A 36 -13.47 1.07 14.62
N GLU A 37 -13.77 1.93 13.66
CA GLU A 37 -14.03 1.55 12.28
C GLU A 37 -12.74 1.18 11.55
N THR A 38 -12.86 0.31 10.56
CA THR A 38 -11.71 -0.22 9.83
C THR A 38 -11.97 -0.14 8.34
N LYS A 39 -10.96 0.22 7.57
CA LYS A 39 -11.02 0.24 6.11
C LYS A 39 -10.15 -0.85 5.53
N THR A 40 -10.49 -1.30 4.32
CA THR A 40 -9.79 -2.38 3.64
C THR A 40 -9.15 -1.88 2.36
N PHE A 41 -7.88 -2.21 2.18
CA PHE A 41 -7.15 -2.04 0.93
C PHE A 41 -7.02 -3.39 0.22
N TYR A 42 -7.43 -3.45 -1.04
CA TYR A 42 -7.31 -4.63 -1.90
C TYR A 42 -6.01 -4.59 -2.69
N GLY A 43 -5.13 -5.54 -2.41
CA GLY A 43 -3.77 -5.54 -2.93
C GLY A 43 -3.37 -6.84 -3.62
N HIS A 44 -2.18 -6.79 -4.23
CA HIS A 44 -1.55 -7.91 -4.90
C HIS A 44 -0.31 -8.34 -4.12
N ARG A 45 -0.27 -9.58 -3.64
CA ARG A 45 0.81 -10.12 -2.81
C ARG A 45 2.17 -9.98 -3.48
N VAL A 46 2.23 -10.22 -4.79
CA VAL A 46 3.46 -10.10 -5.58
C VAL A 46 4.01 -8.68 -5.60
N ILE A 47 3.16 -7.66 -5.74
CA ILE A 47 3.57 -6.25 -5.76
C ILE A 47 4.07 -5.85 -4.37
N LEU A 48 3.27 -6.16 -3.34
CA LEU A 48 3.60 -5.84 -1.94
C LEU A 48 4.93 -6.49 -1.51
N ALA A 49 5.12 -7.78 -1.77
CA ALA A 49 6.35 -8.50 -1.42
C ALA A 49 7.58 -8.08 -2.24
N THR A 50 7.39 -7.50 -3.42
CA THR A 50 8.50 -6.96 -4.22
C THR A 50 9.02 -5.65 -3.64
N MET A 51 8.10 -4.84 -3.11
CA MET A 51 8.39 -3.48 -2.66
C MET A 51 8.65 -3.37 -1.15
N SER A 52 8.29 -4.38 -0.38
CA SER A 52 8.40 -4.41 1.08
C SER A 52 8.89 -5.77 1.56
N ASP A 53 10.04 -5.78 2.24
CA ASP A 53 10.57 -7.00 2.87
C ASP A 53 9.70 -7.46 4.04
N TYR A 54 8.98 -6.53 4.69
CA TYR A 54 7.95 -6.83 5.69
C TYR A 54 6.84 -7.69 5.07
N PHE A 55 6.21 -7.21 4.00
CA PHE A 55 5.16 -7.97 3.32
C PHE A 55 5.70 -9.24 2.68
N ARG A 56 6.92 -9.24 2.16
CA ARG A 56 7.56 -10.47 1.65
C ARG A 56 7.64 -11.56 2.71
N SER A 57 8.12 -11.20 3.89
CA SER A 57 8.26 -12.14 5.01
C SER A 57 6.90 -12.61 5.53
N MET A 58 5.93 -11.70 5.60
CA MET A 58 4.57 -11.99 6.07
C MET A 58 3.78 -12.87 5.09
N LEU A 59 3.87 -12.58 3.80
CA LEU A 59 3.06 -13.22 2.76
C LEU A 59 3.71 -14.50 2.21
N PHE A 60 5.03 -14.61 2.18
CA PHE A 60 5.72 -15.77 1.60
C PHE A 60 6.60 -16.52 2.61
N GLY A 61 6.61 -16.09 3.87
CA GLY A 61 7.24 -16.83 4.95
C GLY A 61 6.43 -18.05 5.39
N SER A 62 6.93 -18.75 6.40
CA SER A 62 6.27 -19.94 6.97
C SER A 62 5.16 -19.62 7.99
N PHE A 63 4.73 -18.36 8.07
CA PHE A 63 3.72 -17.91 9.02
C PHE A 63 2.30 -18.21 8.52
N VAL A 64 1.34 -18.29 9.44
CA VAL A 64 -0.08 -18.59 9.13
C VAL A 64 -0.65 -17.54 8.18
N GLU A 65 -0.19 -16.30 8.32
CA GLU A 65 -0.50 -15.14 7.48
C GLU A 65 -0.25 -15.40 5.98
N ALA A 66 0.71 -16.24 5.62
CA ALA A 66 0.98 -16.60 4.23
C ALA A 66 -0.17 -17.40 3.57
N THR A 67 -1.09 -17.95 4.36
CA THR A 67 -2.28 -18.64 3.85
C THR A 67 -3.56 -17.81 4.00
N LYS A 68 -3.51 -16.68 4.70
CA LYS A 68 -4.66 -15.81 4.89
C LYS A 68 -4.87 -14.91 3.67
N LYS A 69 -6.14 -14.76 3.28
CA LYS A 69 -6.57 -13.77 2.28
C LYS A 69 -6.76 -12.37 2.88
N GLU A 70 -6.78 -12.26 4.20
CA GLU A 70 -6.99 -11.02 4.92
C GLU A 70 -5.92 -10.85 6.00
N ILE A 71 -5.37 -9.64 6.10
CA ILE A 71 -4.29 -9.26 7.00
C ILE A 71 -4.68 -7.98 7.72
N ARG A 72 -4.50 -7.92 9.05
CA ARG A 72 -4.71 -6.72 9.84
C ARG A 72 -3.40 -6.03 10.15
N LEU A 73 -3.33 -4.72 9.89
CA LEU A 73 -2.25 -3.83 10.32
C LEU A 73 -2.80 -2.82 11.33
N PRO A 74 -2.80 -3.14 12.63
CA PRO A 74 -3.29 -2.23 13.67
C PRO A 74 -2.30 -1.08 13.89
N GLY A 75 -2.81 0.11 14.22
CA GLY A 75 -2.03 1.32 14.43
C GLY A 75 -1.59 2.03 13.14
N VAL A 76 -2.08 1.58 11.98
CA VAL A 76 -1.75 2.18 10.68
C VAL A 76 -2.97 2.92 10.12
N PRO A 77 -2.90 4.25 9.98
CA PRO A 77 -3.95 5.05 9.34
C PRO A 77 -4.15 4.64 7.88
N TYR A 78 -5.40 4.42 7.48
CA TYR A 78 -5.76 4.09 6.11
C TYR A 78 -5.32 5.16 5.11
N SER A 79 -5.49 6.45 5.43
CA SER A 79 -5.13 7.55 4.53
C SER A 79 -3.63 7.59 4.21
N THR A 80 -2.78 7.43 5.23
CA THR A 80 -1.33 7.39 5.08
C THR A 80 -0.89 6.13 4.33
N PHE A 81 -1.51 4.97 4.62
CA PHE A 81 -1.24 3.74 3.87
C PHE A 81 -1.60 3.87 2.39
N MET A 82 -2.73 4.50 2.07
CA MET A 82 -3.14 4.77 0.68
C MET A 82 -2.10 5.59 -0.06
N LYS A 83 -1.56 6.67 0.55
CA LYS A 83 -0.49 7.48 -0.06
C LYS A 83 0.75 6.64 -0.40
N VAL A 84 1.18 5.75 0.51
CA VAL A 84 2.31 4.83 0.25
C VAL A 84 1.97 3.85 -0.88
N MET A 85 0.75 3.31 -0.93
CA MET A 85 0.35 2.39 -2.00
C MET A 85 0.21 3.10 -3.35
N GLU A 86 -0.20 4.37 -3.40
CA GLU A 86 -0.19 5.14 -4.64
C GLU A 86 1.22 5.31 -5.19
N PHE A 87 2.22 5.53 -4.32
CA PHE A 87 3.62 5.52 -4.72
C PHE A 87 4.02 4.14 -5.31
N VAL A 88 3.64 3.05 -4.64
CA VAL A 88 3.98 1.68 -5.06
C VAL A 88 3.35 1.27 -6.38
N TYR A 89 2.06 1.53 -6.57
CA TYR A 89 1.30 1.05 -7.73
C TYR A 89 1.36 2.00 -8.91
N LEU A 90 1.35 3.30 -8.65
CA LEU A 90 1.18 4.33 -9.68
C LEU A 90 2.46 5.11 -9.95
N GLY A 91 3.52 4.88 -9.17
CA GLY A 91 4.76 5.64 -9.26
C GLY A 91 4.56 7.13 -8.97
N LYS A 92 3.47 7.51 -8.28
CA LYS A 92 3.23 8.91 -7.91
C LYS A 92 4.35 9.39 -7.00
N THR A 93 4.81 10.61 -7.23
CA THR A 93 5.88 11.21 -6.43
C THR A 93 5.37 11.63 -5.05
N PHE A 94 6.33 11.83 -4.15
CA PHE A 94 6.15 12.32 -2.80
C PHE A 94 5.18 13.53 -2.75
N PRO A 95 4.34 13.67 -1.72
CA PRO A 95 3.58 14.91 -1.52
C PRO A 95 4.56 16.04 -1.18
N SER A 96 5.03 16.76 -2.20
CA SER A 96 5.91 17.93 -2.02
C SER A 96 5.19 19.13 -1.38
N SER A 97 3.87 19.06 -1.21
CA SER A 97 3.03 20.11 -0.62
C SER A 97 2.31 19.68 0.67
N GLY A 98 2.73 18.60 1.33
CA GLY A 98 2.12 18.13 2.59
C GLY A 98 2.63 18.87 3.83
N THR A 99 1.92 18.76 4.96
CA THR A 99 2.42 19.28 6.25
C THR A 99 3.58 18.43 6.77
N LEU A 100 4.39 18.97 7.69
CA LEU A 100 5.50 18.22 8.28
C LEU A 100 5.01 16.91 8.92
N GLU A 101 3.85 16.95 9.55
CA GLU A 101 3.22 15.79 10.18
C GLU A 101 2.91 14.69 9.15
N GLU A 102 2.27 15.04 8.03
CA GLU A 102 1.96 14.08 6.96
C GLU A 102 3.22 13.44 6.36
N VAL A 103 4.28 14.25 6.19
CA VAL A 103 5.57 13.79 5.68
C VAL A 103 6.21 12.80 6.66
N VAL A 104 6.20 13.12 7.95
CA VAL A 104 6.74 12.26 9.01
C VAL A 104 5.96 10.95 9.10
N GLU A 105 4.63 10.99 9.05
CA GLU A 105 3.80 9.78 9.07
C GLU A 105 4.08 8.88 7.86
N PHE A 106 4.16 9.47 6.67
CA PHE A 106 4.49 8.73 5.45
C PHE A 106 5.85 8.01 5.58
N TYR A 107 6.91 8.72 5.95
CA TYR A 107 8.24 8.13 6.11
C TYR A 107 8.30 7.10 7.24
N SER A 108 7.57 7.34 8.33
CA SER A 108 7.46 6.37 9.42
C SER A 108 6.85 5.07 8.94
N LEU A 109 5.82 5.15 8.09
CA LEU A 109 5.18 3.98 7.51
C LEU A 109 6.07 3.26 6.48
N VAL A 110 6.73 4.01 5.59
CA VAL A 110 7.72 3.46 4.63
C VAL A 110 8.81 2.66 5.35
N ARG A 111 9.34 3.22 6.44
CA ARG A 111 10.35 2.58 7.27
C ARG A 111 9.80 1.35 7.99
N MET A 112 8.59 1.44 8.54
CA MET A 112 7.91 0.30 9.19
C MET A 112 7.70 -0.86 8.21
N LEU A 113 7.35 -0.56 6.96
CA LEU A 113 7.17 -1.53 5.89
C LEU A 113 8.50 -1.99 5.26
N LEU A 114 9.65 -1.55 5.78
CA LEU A 114 10.99 -1.93 5.30
C LEU A 114 11.17 -1.69 3.79
N MET A 115 10.75 -0.52 3.31
CA MET A 115 10.82 -0.15 1.89
C MET A 115 12.07 0.66 1.52
N ASP A 116 12.90 1.00 2.50
CA ASP A 116 14.04 1.94 2.38
C ASP A 116 15.03 1.52 1.28
N SER A 117 15.36 0.22 1.21
CA SER A 117 16.31 -0.33 0.24
C SER A 117 15.84 -0.13 -1.22
N LYS A 118 14.54 -0.14 -1.45
CA LYS A 118 13.96 0.03 -2.79
C LYS A 118 13.82 1.50 -3.15
N MET A 119 13.42 2.33 -2.19
CA MET A 119 13.27 3.78 -2.38
C MET A 119 14.61 4.46 -2.70
N ASN A 120 15.70 4.06 -2.05
CA ASN A 120 17.04 4.61 -2.32
C ASN A 120 17.65 4.16 -3.65
N SER A 121 17.15 3.08 -4.25
CA SER A 121 17.67 2.53 -5.51
C SER A 121 16.98 3.11 -6.75
N TRP A 122 15.98 3.97 -6.58
CA TRP A 122 15.24 4.56 -7.69
C TRP A 122 16.05 5.72 -8.32
N PRO A 123 16.40 5.64 -9.62
CA PRO A 123 17.32 6.59 -10.27
C PRO A 123 16.75 8.02 -10.34
N ASP A 124 15.42 8.15 -10.40
CA ASP A 124 14.70 9.43 -10.33
C ASP A 124 14.17 9.65 -8.91
N GLY A 125 15.03 9.50 -7.90
CA GLY A 125 14.67 9.64 -6.48
C GLY A 125 13.78 10.87 -6.26
N PRO A 126 12.90 10.88 -5.23
CA PRO A 126 11.83 11.89 -5.11
C PRO A 126 12.44 13.27 -5.31
N THR A 127 12.13 13.88 -6.45
CA THR A 127 12.63 15.20 -6.79
C THR A 127 12.01 16.15 -5.78
N VAL A 128 12.82 16.50 -4.78
CA VAL A 128 12.53 17.57 -3.82
C VAL A 128 12.29 18.89 -4.52
#